data_AF-B7P327-F1
#
_entry.id   AF-B7P327-F1
#
_cell.length_a   1.000
_cell.length_b   1.000
_cell.length_c   1.000
_cell.angle_alpha   90.00
_cell.angle_beta   90.00
_cell.angle_gamma   90.00
#
_symmetry.space_group_name_H-M   'P 1'
#
loop_
_entity.id
_entity.type
_entity.pdbx_description
1 polymer ?
#
loop_
_entity_poly.entity_id
_entity_poly.type
_entity_poly.pdbx_seq_one_letter_code
_entity_poly.pdbx_strand_id
1 'polypeptide(L)'
;MVGSEAQPPQRVQLAKEDLERLSKEELLAKWQEQNSYLDYLESKAGSSAADNQELALLRESEEKLKQQQLEATRRENVLVMRLTTKEQEMQECAHQIQELKGGGAAGGWTRQLRAALLDPAVNLLFERMKREVDSMRSRLQETQNELSAWKFTPDSNTGKRLMAKCRLLYQENEELGKMISSGRLAKLEGDLALQRNFSEEMKKSQTEQDEFLLELDEEVEGMQSTIYLLQQQLREAKEQLARLQADKRLTN
;
A
#
# COMPACT_ATOMS: atom_id res chain seq x y z
N MET A 1 -17.91 54.03 3.84
CA MET A 1 -19.22 54.69 4.05
C MET A 1 -19.92 53.90 5.14
N VAL A 2 -19.99 54.47 6.34
CA VAL A 2 -20.55 53.81 7.53
C VAL A 2 -22.06 53.86 7.39
N GLY A 3 -22.68 52.72 7.07
CA GLY A 3 -24.13 52.59 6.99
C GLY A 3 -24.73 52.85 8.36
N SER A 4 -25.61 53.84 8.44
CA SER A 4 -26.42 54.10 9.63
C SER A 4 -27.35 52.90 9.83
N GLU A 5 -26.97 51.94 10.67
CA GLU A 5 -27.86 50.90 11.15
C GLU A 5 -29.00 51.58 11.90
N ALA A 6 -30.17 51.68 11.24
CA ALA A 6 -31.40 52.09 11.88
C ALA A 6 -31.67 51.11 13.03
N GLN A 7 -31.86 51.65 14.24
CA GLN A 7 -32.18 50.85 15.43
C GLN A 7 -33.38 49.93 15.12
N PRO A 8 -33.29 48.62 15.41
CA PRO A 8 -34.38 47.71 15.11
C PRO A 8 -35.63 48.10 15.89
N PRO A 9 -36.83 48.04 15.28
CA PRO A 9 -38.06 48.38 15.95
C PRO A 9 -38.21 47.54 17.25
N GLN A 10 -38.74 48.15 18.31
CA GLN A 10 -38.93 47.49 19.60
C GLN A 10 -40.37 46.99 19.74
N ARG A 11 -40.52 45.87 20.44
CA ARG A 11 -41.84 45.33 20.77
C ARG A 11 -42.59 46.31 21.67
N VAL A 12 -43.80 46.67 21.26
CA VAL A 12 -44.71 47.45 22.09
C VAL A 12 -45.29 46.55 23.18
N GLN A 13 -45.08 46.91 24.45
CA GLN A 13 -45.67 46.24 25.61
C GLN A 13 -46.64 47.22 26.29
N LEU A 14 -47.92 46.84 26.38
CA LEU A 14 -48.97 47.64 27.04
C LEU A 14 -49.69 46.74 28.06
N ALA A 15 -49.90 47.24 29.28
CA ALA A 15 -50.76 46.59 30.26
C ALA A 15 -52.24 46.92 29.97
N LYS A 16 -53.17 46.07 30.41
CA LYS A 16 -54.62 46.26 30.16
C LYS A 16 -55.15 47.60 30.69
N GLU A 17 -54.57 48.09 31.79
CA GLU A 17 -54.96 49.33 32.46
C GLU A 17 -54.55 50.59 31.66
N ASP A 18 -53.50 50.49 30.84
CA ASP A 18 -53.00 51.59 30.01
C ASP A 18 -53.82 51.75 28.73
N LEU A 19 -54.45 50.67 28.23
CA LEU A 19 -55.31 50.71 27.04
C LEU A 19 -56.55 51.59 27.23
N GLU A 20 -57.09 51.67 28.45
CA GLU A 20 -58.29 52.45 28.77
C GLU A 20 -58.00 53.96 28.93
N ARG A 21 -56.72 54.33 29.09
CA ARG A 21 -56.27 55.71 29.31
C ARG A 21 -55.68 56.38 28.06
N LEU A 22 -55.35 55.60 27.04
CA LEU A 22 -54.73 56.09 25.82
C LEU A 22 -55.75 56.74 24.89
N SER A 23 -55.35 57.85 24.27
CA SER A 23 -56.13 58.47 23.20
C SER A 23 -56.11 57.60 21.93
N LYS A 24 -57.12 57.78 21.07
CA LYS A 24 -57.21 57.06 19.78
C LYS A 24 -55.97 57.25 18.91
N GLU A 25 -55.36 58.43 18.95
CA GLU A 25 -54.16 58.77 18.17
C GLU A 25 -52.91 58.04 18.70
N GLU A 26 -52.75 57.94 20.02
CA GLU A 26 -51.64 57.22 20.64
C GLU A 26 -51.76 55.70 20.42
N LEU A 27 -52.98 55.16 20.45
CA LEU A 27 -53.25 53.77 20.09
C LEU A 27 -52.90 53.45 18.63
N LEU A 28 -53.21 54.35 17.71
CA LEU A 28 -52.83 54.22 16.30
C LEU A 28 -51.30 54.27 16.11
N ALA A 29 -50.61 55.19 16.79
CA ALA A 29 -49.15 55.28 16.73
C ALA A 29 -48.48 54.01 17.29
N LYS A 30 -48.98 53.49 18.43
CA LYS A 30 -48.48 52.25 19.04
C LYS A 30 -48.78 51.02 18.19
N TRP A 31 -49.93 50.99 17.51
CA TRP A 31 -50.24 49.93 16.56
C TRP A 31 -49.30 49.95 15.35
N GLN A 32 -49.00 51.12 14.79
CA GLN A 32 -48.05 51.26 13.68
C GLN A 32 -46.62 50.85 14.08
N GLU A 33 -46.19 51.20 15.29
CA GLU A 33 -44.89 50.78 15.85
C GLU A 33 -44.81 49.26 16.02
N GLN A 34 -45.89 48.64 16.54
CA GLN A 34 -45.98 47.18 16.67
C GLN A 34 -46.04 46.48 15.29
N ASN A 35 -46.74 47.05 14.31
CA ASN A 35 -46.80 46.49 12.96
C ASN A 35 -45.43 46.53 12.28
N SER A 36 -44.70 47.64 12.44
CA SER A 36 -43.32 47.77 11.94
C SER A 36 -42.38 46.76 12.60
N TYR A 37 -42.58 46.44 13.88
CA TYR A 37 -41.84 45.39 14.58
C TYR A 37 -42.16 43.99 14.06
N LEU A 38 -43.44 43.70 13.78
CA LEU A 38 -43.87 42.43 13.19
C LEU A 38 -43.29 42.25 11.79
N ASP A 39 -43.37 43.27 10.93
CA ASP A 39 -42.79 43.25 9.58
C ASP A 39 -41.27 42.99 9.62
N TYR A 40 -40.56 43.60 10.58
CA TYR A 40 -39.13 43.34 10.79
C TYR A 40 -38.84 41.90 11.25
N LEU A 41 -39.65 41.35 12.17
CA LEU A 41 -39.49 39.96 12.62
C LEU A 41 -39.79 38.96 11.50
N GLU A 42 -40.84 39.20 10.71
CA GLU A 42 -41.20 38.36 9.56
C GLU A 42 -40.10 38.40 8.49
N SER A 43 -39.56 39.57 8.17
CA SER A 43 -38.42 39.70 7.26
C SER A 43 -37.18 38.98 7.78
N LYS A 44 -36.90 39.07 9.09
CA LYS A 44 -35.74 38.40 9.71
C LYS A 44 -35.90 36.88 9.78
N ALA A 45 -37.11 36.40 10.05
CA ALA A 45 -37.44 34.98 10.03
C ALA A 45 -37.35 34.41 8.60
N GLY A 46 -37.81 35.16 7.60
CA GLY A 46 -37.67 34.82 6.18
C GLY A 46 -36.20 34.72 5.75
N SER A 47 -35.36 35.69 6.15
CA SER A 47 -33.91 35.65 5.89
C SER A 47 -33.25 34.44 6.57
N SER A 48 -33.56 34.19 7.85
CA SER A 48 -33.01 33.05 8.59
C SER A 48 -33.41 31.71 7.96
N ALA A 49 -34.62 31.59 7.41
CA ALA A 49 -35.03 30.39 6.68
C ALA A 49 -34.23 30.19 5.40
N ALA A 50 -33.97 31.27 4.64
CA ALA A 50 -33.14 31.22 3.44
C ALA A 50 -31.69 30.84 3.76
N ASP A 51 -31.11 31.45 4.80
CA ASP A 51 -29.73 31.17 5.26
C ASP A 51 -29.58 29.70 5.70
N ASN A 52 -30.59 29.17 6.42
CA ASN A 52 -30.60 27.76 6.82
C ASN A 52 -30.69 26.81 5.61
N GLN A 53 -31.43 27.20 4.57
CA GLN A 53 -31.54 26.42 3.35
C GLN A 53 -30.23 26.44 2.55
N GLU A 54 -29.55 27.57 2.48
CA GLU A 54 -28.21 27.68 1.87
C GLU A 54 -27.18 26.83 2.63
N LEU A 55 -27.18 26.88 3.96
CA LEU A 55 -26.33 26.03 4.80
C LEU A 55 -26.58 24.53 4.58
N ALA A 56 -27.83 24.13 4.36
CA ALA A 56 -28.17 22.73 4.06
C ALA A 56 -27.59 22.29 2.70
N LEU A 57 -27.71 23.13 1.67
CA LEU A 57 -27.15 22.87 0.34
C LEU A 57 -25.62 22.82 0.37
N LEU A 58 -24.99 23.72 1.13
CA LEU A 58 -23.54 23.74 1.30
C LEU A 58 -23.04 22.46 1.97
N ARG A 59 -23.71 21.97 3.01
CA ARG A 59 -23.37 20.69 3.66
C ARG A 59 -23.52 19.51 2.71
N GLU A 60 -24.59 19.46 1.93
CA GLU A 60 -24.78 18.40 0.94
C GLU A 60 -23.69 18.42 -0.14
N SER A 61 -23.26 19.63 -0.56
CA SER A 61 -22.17 19.79 -1.52
C SER A 61 -20.81 19.38 -0.93
N GLU A 62 -20.56 19.69 0.34
CA GLU A 62 -19.35 19.30 1.06
C GLU A 62 -19.25 17.78 1.18
N GLU A 63 -20.37 17.12 1.50
CA GLU A 63 -20.44 15.67 1.66
C GLU A 63 -20.22 14.95 0.32
N LYS A 64 -20.80 15.46 -0.77
CA LYS A 64 -20.53 14.98 -2.15
C LYS A 64 -19.05 15.13 -2.52
N LEU A 65 -18.44 16.28 -2.21
CA LEU A 65 -17.02 16.50 -2.51
C LEU A 65 -16.10 15.57 -1.72
N LYS A 66 -16.39 15.34 -0.43
CA LYS A 66 -15.66 14.36 0.39
C LYS A 66 -15.75 12.96 -0.18
N GLN A 67 -16.94 12.55 -0.63
CA GLN A 67 -17.13 11.23 -1.23
C GLN A 67 -16.39 11.07 -2.56
N GLN A 68 -16.41 12.10 -3.42
CA GLN A 68 -15.63 12.12 -4.65
C GLN A 68 -14.12 12.07 -4.39
N GLN A 69 -13.64 12.79 -3.37
CA GLN A 69 -12.23 12.74 -2.97
C GLN A 69 -11.84 11.33 -2.53
N LEU A 70 -12.64 10.69 -1.68
CA LEU A 70 -12.37 9.34 -1.19
C LEU A 70 -12.30 8.32 -2.34
N GLU A 71 -13.23 8.41 -3.29
CA GLU A 71 -13.22 7.57 -4.50
C GLU A 71 -11.99 7.84 -5.37
N ALA A 72 -11.60 9.10 -5.55
CA ALA A 72 -10.43 9.48 -6.32
C ALA A 72 -9.15 8.91 -5.70
N THR A 73 -8.98 9.06 -4.38
CA THR A 73 -7.84 8.50 -3.63
C THR A 73 -7.80 6.97 -3.74
N ARG A 74 -8.95 6.30 -3.65
CA ARG A 74 -9.03 4.84 -3.83
C ARG A 74 -8.60 4.41 -5.23
N ARG A 75 -9.03 5.13 -6.27
CA ARG A 75 -8.62 4.87 -7.66
C ARG A 75 -7.13 5.11 -7.84
N GLU A 76 -6.59 6.17 -7.26
CA GLU A 76 -5.17 6.49 -7.30
C GLU A 76 -4.34 5.38 -6.66
N ASN A 77 -4.70 4.90 -5.46
CA ASN A 77 -3.98 3.81 -4.79
C ASN A 77 -3.93 2.52 -5.63
N VAL A 78 -5.04 2.16 -6.30
CA VAL A 78 -5.06 1.01 -7.21
C VAL A 78 -4.16 1.22 -8.42
N LEU A 79 -4.14 2.43 -8.98
CA LEU A 79 -3.26 2.76 -10.10
C LEU A 79 -1.79 2.71 -9.69
N VAL A 80 -1.43 3.21 -8.51
CA VAL A 80 -0.08 3.14 -7.96
C VAL A 80 0.35 1.67 -7.79
N MET A 81 -0.48 0.84 -7.17
CA MET A 81 -0.17 -0.59 -7.02
C MET A 81 0.05 -1.26 -8.39
N ARG A 82 -0.83 -1.00 -9.36
CA ARG A 82 -0.69 -1.56 -10.72
C ARG A 82 0.57 -1.04 -11.43
N LEU A 83 0.93 0.22 -11.23
CA LEU A 83 2.15 0.80 -11.76
C LEU A 83 3.38 0.11 -11.15
N THR A 84 3.40 -0.10 -9.83
CA THR A 84 4.51 -0.80 -9.16
C THR A 84 4.67 -2.24 -9.64
N THR A 85 3.57 -2.98 -9.87
CA THR A 85 3.63 -4.32 -10.47
C THR A 85 4.19 -4.26 -11.89
N LYS A 86 3.77 -3.28 -12.70
CA LYS A 86 4.31 -3.10 -14.06
C LYS A 86 5.78 -2.70 -14.07
N GLU A 87 6.23 -1.90 -13.12
CA GLU A 87 7.64 -1.55 -12.95
C GLU A 87 8.47 -2.77 -12.54
N GLN A 88 7.97 -3.63 -11.65
CA GLN A 88 8.60 -4.89 -11.28
C GLN A 88 8.72 -5.84 -12.49
N GLU A 89 7.63 -6.06 -13.22
CA GLU A 89 7.64 -6.89 -14.45
C GLU A 89 8.66 -6.36 -15.48
N MET A 90 8.77 -5.02 -15.62
CA MET A 90 9.73 -4.40 -16.53
C MET A 90 11.17 -4.59 -16.05
N GLN A 91 11.43 -4.49 -14.75
CA GLN A 91 12.74 -4.77 -14.16
C GLN A 91 13.13 -6.25 -14.32
N GLU A 92 12.20 -7.18 -14.14
CA GLU A 92 12.41 -8.61 -14.41
C GLU A 92 12.75 -8.86 -15.88
N CYS A 93 11.99 -8.25 -16.81
CA CYS A 93 12.30 -8.33 -18.24
C CYS A 93 13.69 -7.74 -18.55
N ALA A 94 14.04 -6.60 -17.95
CA ALA A 94 15.35 -5.98 -18.11
C ALA A 94 16.47 -6.88 -17.56
N HIS A 95 16.24 -7.54 -16.42
CA HIS A 95 17.15 -8.52 -15.85
C HIS A 95 17.35 -9.72 -16.77
N GLN A 96 16.27 -10.32 -17.28
CA GLN A 96 16.34 -11.40 -18.28
C GLN A 96 17.10 -10.96 -19.53
N ILE A 97 16.85 -9.75 -20.03
CA ILE A 97 17.61 -9.19 -21.16
C ILE A 97 19.10 -9.05 -20.82
N GLN A 98 19.43 -8.62 -19.60
CA GLN A 98 20.81 -8.50 -19.13
C GLN A 98 21.47 -9.87 -18.97
N GLU A 99 20.76 -10.89 -18.50
CA GLU A 99 21.23 -12.27 -18.45
C GLU A 99 21.46 -12.85 -19.85
N LEU A 100 20.53 -12.60 -20.78
CA LEU A 100 20.66 -13.00 -22.18
C LEU A 100 21.83 -12.29 -22.87
N LYS A 101 22.03 -11.00 -22.61
CA LYS A 101 23.17 -10.23 -23.12
C LYS A 101 24.50 -10.63 -22.45
N GLY A 102 24.48 -10.91 -21.15
CA GLY A 102 25.64 -11.37 -20.37
C GLY A 102 26.07 -12.79 -20.75
N GLY A 103 25.10 -13.67 -21.06
CA GLY A 103 25.33 -15.00 -21.64
C GLY A 103 25.84 -14.98 -23.08
N GLY A 104 25.72 -13.83 -23.75
CA GLY A 104 26.29 -13.55 -25.08
C GLY A 104 27.81 -13.35 -25.07
N ALA A 105 28.41 -12.99 -23.93
CA ALA A 105 29.86 -12.79 -23.83
C ALA A 105 30.65 -14.11 -23.79
N ALA A 106 30.00 -15.25 -23.49
CA ALA A 106 30.66 -16.55 -23.39
C ALA A 106 29.75 -17.72 -23.82
N GLY A 107 29.43 -17.81 -25.12
CA GLY A 107 29.07 -19.08 -25.78
C GLY A 107 27.77 -19.79 -25.38
N GLY A 108 26.95 -19.25 -24.48
CA GLY A 108 25.73 -19.89 -23.98
C GLY A 108 24.59 -19.99 -25.00
N TRP A 109 24.30 -18.89 -25.72
CA TRP A 109 23.21 -18.80 -26.71
C TRP A 109 23.36 -19.83 -27.83
N THR A 110 24.58 -19.98 -28.36
CA THR A 110 24.87 -20.97 -29.41
C THR A 110 24.65 -22.41 -28.91
N ARG A 111 24.76 -22.65 -27.61
CA ARG A 111 24.58 -23.98 -27.00
C ARG A 111 23.09 -24.32 -26.85
N GLN A 112 22.28 -23.36 -26.41
CA GLN A 112 20.83 -23.54 -26.27
C GLN A 112 20.11 -23.61 -27.62
N LEU A 113 20.50 -22.77 -28.59
CA LEU A 113 19.93 -22.83 -29.94
C LEU A 113 20.30 -24.14 -30.67
N ARG A 114 21.54 -24.64 -30.47
CA ARG A 114 21.94 -25.97 -30.96
C ARG A 114 21.17 -27.10 -30.30
N ALA A 115 20.86 -27.01 -29.01
CA ALA A 115 20.08 -28.01 -28.30
C ALA A 115 18.62 -28.08 -28.78
N ALA A 116 18.03 -26.95 -29.20
CA ALA A 116 16.68 -26.90 -29.76
C ALA A 116 16.60 -27.39 -31.23
N LEU A 117 17.70 -27.32 -31.98
CA LEU A 117 17.78 -27.73 -33.40
C LEU A 117 18.22 -29.19 -33.60
N LEU A 118 18.71 -29.84 -32.55
CA LEU A 118 19.04 -31.27 -32.57
C LEU A 118 17.86 -32.04 -32.01
N ASP A 119 17.46 -33.12 -32.68
CA ASP A 119 16.51 -34.08 -32.12
C ASP A 119 16.96 -34.44 -30.68
N PRO A 120 16.08 -34.30 -29.67
CA PRO A 120 16.47 -34.50 -28.27
C PRO A 120 17.12 -35.86 -27.99
N ALA A 121 16.73 -36.93 -28.70
CA ALA A 121 17.34 -38.24 -28.56
C ALA A 121 18.74 -38.28 -29.20
N VAL A 122 18.94 -37.62 -30.34
CA VAL A 122 20.25 -37.46 -30.98
C VAL A 122 21.19 -36.62 -30.10
N ASN A 123 20.71 -35.54 -29.49
CA ASN A 123 21.50 -34.71 -28.57
C ASN A 123 21.95 -35.51 -27.35
N LEU A 124 21.07 -36.33 -26.76
CA LEU A 124 21.43 -37.22 -25.65
C LEU A 124 22.52 -38.22 -26.02
N LEU A 125 22.46 -38.80 -27.22
CA LEU A 125 23.49 -39.71 -27.73
C LEU A 125 24.83 -38.98 -27.93
N PHE A 126 24.82 -37.79 -28.52
CA PHE A 126 26.03 -36.98 -28.70
C PHE A 126 26.65 -36.54 -27.38
N GLU A 127 25.83 -36.12 -26.41
CA GLU A 127 26.33 -35.78 -25.08
C GLU A 127 26.90 -37.01 -24.37
N ARG A 128 26.26 -38.17 -24.50
CA ARG A 128 26.79 -39.43 -23.94
C ARG A 128 28.12 -39.80 -24.58
N MET A 129 28.22 -39.77 -25.90
CA MET A 129 29.47 -40.00 -26.64
C MET A 129 30.55 -39.01 -26.21
N LYS A 130 30.21 -37.73 -26.05
CA LYS A 130 31.15 -36.71 -25.61
C LYS A 130 31.68 -37.00 -24.20
N ARG A 131 30.79 -37.35 -23.26
CA ARG A 131 31.17 -37.76 -21.89
C ARG A 131 32.08 -38.99 -21.92
N GLU A 132 31.77 -39.98 -22.75
CA GLU A 132 32.57 -41.20 -22.89
C GLU A 132 33.96 -40.88 -23.48
N VAL A 133 34.04 -40.03 -24.51
CA VAL A 133 35.31 -39.56 -25.10
C VAL A 133 36.14 -38.77 -24.09
N ASP A 134 35.54 -37.84 -23.36
CA ASP A 134 36.24 -37.05 -22.34
C ASP A 134 36.74 -37.96 -21.20
N SER A 135 35.94 -38.94 -20.76
CA SER A 135 36.33 -39.93 -19.77
C SER A 135 37.50 -40.79 -20.24
N MET A 136 37.46 -41.29 -21.48
CA MET A 136 38.56 -42.07 -22.07
C MET A 136 39.82 -41.24 -22.23
N ARG A 137 39.69 -39.94 -22.57
CA ARG A 137 40.82 -39.02 -22.67
C ARG A 137 41.45 -38.73 -21.30
N SER A 138 40.66 -38.58 -20.24
CA SER A 138 41.17 -38.44 -18.87
C SER A 138 41.91 -39.70 -18.44
N ARG A 139 41.32 -40.89 -18.65
CA ARG A 139 41.96 -42.18 -18.35
C ARG A 139 43.25 -42.39 -19.14
N LEU A 140 43.27 -42.01 -20.42
CA LEU A 140 44.49 -42.06 -21.23
C LEU A 140 45.55 -41.11 -20.68
N GLN A 141 45.17 -39.90 -20.29
CA GLN A 141 46.10 -38.95 -19.69
C GLN A 141 46.61 -39.44 -18.33
N GLU A 142 45.75 -40.03 -17.49
CA GLU A 142 46.12 -40.63 -16.20
C GLU A 142 47.09 -41.79 -16.39
N THR A 143 46.76 -42.77 -17.24
CA THR A 143 47.65 -43.91 -17.54
C THR A 143 48.95 -43.50 -18.20
N GLN A 144 48.93 -42.47 -19.07
CA GLN A 144 50.15 -41.87 -19.64
C GLN A 144 50.98 -41.15 -18.57
N ASN A 145 50.32 -40.44 -17.66
CA ASN A 145 50.96 -39.77 -16.54
C ASN A 145 51.59 -40.79 -15.59
N GLU A 146 50.91 -41.90 -15.26
CA GLU A 146 51.41 -43.01 -14.45
C GLU A 146 52.61 -43.69 -15.10
N LEU A 147 52.53 -44.00 -16.39
CA LEU A 147 53.65 -44.57 -17.17
C LEU A 147 54.86 -43.62 -17.19
N SER A 148 54.60 -42.30 -17.26
CA SER A 148 55.65 -41.28 -17.18
C SER A 148 56.19 -41.07 -15.76
N ALA A 149 55.36 -41.29 -14.74
CA ALA A 149 55.74 -41.20 -13.33
C ALA A 149 56.64 -42.38 -12.92
N TRP A 150 56.53 -43.54 -13.57
CA TRP A 150 57.50 -44.63 -13.41
C TRP A 150 58.91 -44.28 -13.96
N LYS A 151 59.02 -43.27 -14.84
CA LYS A 151 60.30 -42.72 -15.32
C LYS A 151 60.74 -41.49 -14.52
N PHE A 152 60.11 -41.23 -13.37
CA PHE A 152 60.34 -40.01 -12.62
C PHE A 152 61.76 -39.94 -12.09
N THR A 153 62.45 -38.88 -12.49
CA THR A 153 63.70 -38.44 -11.88
C THR A 153 63.45 -37.05 -11.29
N PRO A 154 63.81 -36.78 -10.03
CA PRO A 154 63.56 -35.50 -9.36
C PRO A 154 64.11 -34.28 -10.11
N ASP A 155 65.13 -34.49 -10.93
CA ASP A 155 65.79 -33.43 -11.72
C ASP A 155 65.15 -33.15 -13.08
N SER A 156 64.18 -33.98 -13.50
CA SER A 156 63.46 -33.78 -14.76
C SER A 156 62.62 -32.49 -14.71
N ASN A 157 62.46 -31.83 -15.87
CA ASN A 157 61.62 -30.64 -15.99
C ASN A 157 60.17 -30.88 -15.52
N THR A 158 59.66 -32.09 -15.73
CA THR A 158 58.33 -32.51 -15.26
C THR A 158 58.28 -32.62 -13.74
N GLY A 159 59.31 -33.19 -13.10
CA GLY A 159 59.44 -33.25 -11.65
C GLY A 159 59.57 -31.88 -11.00
N LYS A 160 60.37 -30.98 -11.59
CA LYS A 160 60.50 -29.59 -11.12
C LYS A 160 59.16 -28.84 -11.18
N ARG A 161 58.38 -29.02 -12.26
CA ARG A 161 57.04 -28.42 -12.40
C ARG A 161 56.05 -28.98 -11.38
N LEU A 162 56.07 -30.29 -11.12
CA LEU A 162 55.23 -30.90 -10.10
C LEU A 162 55.58 -30.36 -8.70
N MET A 163 56.86 -30.31 -8.36
CA MET A 163 57.33 -29.79 -7.08
C MET A 163 56.99 -28.30 -6.89
N ALA A 164 57.04 -27.50 -7.94
CA ALA A 164 56.57 -26.11 -7.90
C ALA A 164 55.06 -26.04 -7.62
N LYS A 165 54.26 -26.90 -8.25
CA LYS A 165 52.81 -26.99 -8.00
C LYS A 165 52.50 -27.46 -6.58
N CYS A 166 53.23 -28.43 -6.05
CA CYS A 166 53.10 -28.86 -4.66
C CYS A 166 53.42 -27.71 -3.68
N ARG A 167 54.49 -26.93 -3.92
CA ARG A 167 54.81 -25.75 -3.09
C ARG A 167 53.70 -24.70 -3.12
N LEU A 168 53.13 -24.42 -4.29
CA LEU A 168 51.99 -23.50 -4.42
C LEU A 168 50.78 -24.01 -3.64
N LEU A 169 50.42 -25.29 -3.77
CA LEU A 169 49.32 -25.88 -3.01
C LEU A 169 49.55 -25.83 -1.49
N TYR A 170 50.80 -25.99 -1.03
CA TYR A 170 51.14 -25.81 0.38
C TYR A 170 50.95 -24.36 0.84
N GLN A 171 51.36 -23.38 0.04
CA GLN A 171 51.13 -21.96 0.33
C GLN A 171 49.65 -21.61 0.36
N GLU A 172 48.88 -22.04 -0.64
CA GLU A 172 47.43 -21.84 -0.67
C GLU A 172 46.74 -22.46 0.56
N ASN A 173 47.13 -23.67 0.97
CA ASN A 173 46.60 -24.28 2.19
C ASN A 173 47.01 -23.52 3.46
N GLU A 174 48.22 -22.97 3.53
CA GLU A 174 48.65 -22.14 4.65
C GLU A 174 47.84 -20.82 4.71
N GLU A 175 47.57 -20.21 3.55
CA GLU A 175 46.74 -19.01 3.43
C GLU A 175 45.28 -19.28 3.80
N LEU A 176 44.71 -20.39 3.35
CA LEU A 176 43.38 -20.84 3.78
C LEU A 176 43.33 -21.07 5.29
N GLY A 177 44.37 -21.70 5.86
CA GLY A 177 44.51 -21.87 7.31
C GLY A 177 44.57 -20.54 8.07
N LYS A 178 45.28 -19.54 7.54
CA LYS A 178 45.32 -18.17 8.08
C LYS A 178 43.97 -17.46 7.95
N MET A 179 43.26 -17.66 6.84
CA MET A 179 41.94 -17.07 6.62
C MET A 179 40.92 -17.67 7.60
N ILE A 180 40.95 -18.98 7.81
CA ILE A 180 40.11 -19.68 8.80
C ILE A 180 40.46 -19.23 10.23
N SER A 181 41.76 -19.16 10.57
CA SER A 181 42.20 -18.73 11.91
C SER A 181 42.01 -17.24 12.17
N SER A 182 41.84 -16.41 11.13
CA SER A 182 41.57 -14.98 11.26
C SER A 182 40.23 -14.66 11.95
N GLY A 183 39.36 -15.66 12.16
CA GLY A 183 38.07 -15.52 12.83
C GLY A 183 37.03 -14.66 12.07
N ARG A 184 37.43 -14.03 10.96
CA ARG A 184 36.56 -13.21 10.12
C ARG A 184 35.40 -14.02 9.54
N LEU A 185 35.65 -15.27 9.15
CA LEU A 185 34.61 -16.17 8.64
C LEU A 185 33.56 -16.43 9.73
N ALA A 186 34.00 -16.83 10.93
CA ALA A 186 33.12 -17.09 12.07
C ALA A 186 32.33 -15.84 12.50
N LYS A 187 32.94 -14.65 12.43
CA LYS A 187 32.24 -13.38 12.69
C LYS A 187 31.15 -13.11 11.65
N LEU A 188 31.47 -13.25 10.36
CA LEU A 188 30.50 -13.05 9.28
C LEU A 188 29.35 -14.06 9.34
N GLU A 189 29.63 -15.31 9.70
CA GLU A 189 28.60 -16.33 9.93
C GLU A 189 27.69 -15.98 11.12
N GLY A 190 28.26 -15.44 12.21
CA GLY A 190 27.50 -14.94 13.36
C GLY A 190 26.62 -13.74 13.02
N ASP A 191 27.17 -12.75 12.30
CA ASP A 191 26.43 -11.58 11.83
C ASP A 191 25.29 -11.99 10.88
N LEU A 192 25.53 -12.98 10.00
CA LEU A 192 24.51 -13.55 9.12
C LEU A 192 23.39 -14.27 9.90
N ALA A 193 23.74 -15.03 10.94
CA ALA A 193 22.76 -15.70 11.79
C ALA A 193 21.88 -14.70 12.56
N LEU A 194 22.48 -13.64 13.10
CA LEU A 194 21.74 -12.55 13.76
C LEU A 194 20.78 -11.84 12.79
N GLN A 195 21.25 -11.53 11.58
CA GLN A 195 20.41 -10.95 10.52
C GLN A 195 19.21 -11.83 10.17
N ARG A 196 19.39 -13.15 10.09
CA ARG A 196 18.29 -14.09 9.85
C ARG A 196 17.26 -14.06 10.97
N ASN A 197 17.70 -14.12 12.23
CA ASN A 197 16.78 -14.04 13.37
C ASN A 197 16.00 -12.72 13.38
N PHE A 198 16.66 -11.59 13.13
CA PHE A 198 15.99 -10.30 13.06
C PHE A 198 14.96 -10.24 11.93
N SER A 199 15.28 -10.82 10.77
CA SER A 199 14.33 -10.89 9.66
C SER A 199 13.14 -11.79 9.97
N GLU A 200 13.34 -12.90 10.70
CA GLU A 200 12.26 -13.79 11.12
C GLU A 200 11.35 -13.14 12.16
N GLU A 201 11.92 -12.47 13.17
CA GLU A 201 11.15 -11.70 14.16
C GLU A 201 10.34 -10.57 13.50
N MET A 202 10.93 -9.84 12.54
CA MET A 202 10.22 -8.81 11.79
C MET A 202 9.05 -9.37 10.99
N LYS A 203 9.24 -10.51 10.32
CA LYS A 203 8.15 -11.18 9.58
C LYS A 203 7.04 -11.63 10.52
N LYS A 204 7.40 -12.17 11.69
CA LYS A 204 6.43 -12.59 12.70
C LYS A 204 5.64 -11.41 13.26
N SER A 205 6.32 -10.31 13.58
CA SER A 205 5.65 -9.08 14.02
C SER A 205 4.73 -8.50 12.94
N GLN A 206 5.11 -8.59 11.67
CA GLN A 206 4.27 -8.16 10.56
C GLN A 206 3.00 -9.03 10.47
N THR A 207 3.14 -10.35 10.56
CA THR A 207 1.97 -11.25 10.52
C THR A 207 1.02 -11.01 11.69
N GLU A 208 1.55 -10.78 12.90
CA GLU A 208 0.74 -10.45 14.09
C GLU A 208 0.00 -9.11 13.91
N GLN A 209 0.63 -8.12 13.26
CA GLN A 209 0.00 -6.84 12.94
C GLN A 209 -1.08 -6.97 11.86
N ASP A 210 -0.84 -7.78 10.83
CA ASP A 210 -1.82 -8.03 9.77
C ASP A 210 -3.05 -8.76 10.33
N GLU A 211 -2.87 -9.71 11.24
CA GLU A 211 -3.96 -10.37 11.98
C GLU A 211 -4.76 -9.36 12.82
N PHE A 212 -4.09 -8.47 13.55
CA PHE A 212 -4.76 -7.41 14.31
C PHE A 212 -5.56 -6.45 13.42
N LEU A 213 -5.05 -6.11 12.23
CA LEU A 213 -5.78 -5.28 11.28
C LEU A 213 -7.06 -5.96 10.77
N LEU A 214 -7.01 -7.27 10.53
CA LEU A 214 -8.20 -8.04 10.13
C LEU A 214 -9.24 -8.05 11.24
N GLU A 215 -8.84 -8.28 12.49
CA GLU A 215 -9.75 -8.22 13.64
C GLU A 215 -10.41 -6.84 13.77
N LEU A 216 -9.63 -5.77 13.58
CA LEU A 216 -10.15 -4.40 13.62
C LEU A 216 -11.15 -4.11 12.49
N ASP A 217 -10.89 -4.61 11.28
CA ASP A 217 -11.82 -4.49 10.15
C ASP A 217 -13.14 -5.22 10.44
N GLU A 218 -13.09 -6.42 11.02
CA GLU A 218 -14.29 -7.16 11.46
C GLU A 218 -15.10 -6.39 12.50
N GLU A 219 -14.44 -5.80 13.50
CA GLU A 219 -15.09 -4.97 14.52
C GLU A 219 -15.76 -3.72 13.89
N VAL A 220 -15.08 -3.07 12.93
CA VAL A 220 -15.63 -1.92 12.21
C VAL A 220 -16.84 -2.31 11.38
N GLU A 221 -16.82 -3.44 10.67
CA GLU A 221 -17.98 -3.96 9.93
C GLU A 221 -19.16 -4.28 10.87
N GLY A 222 -18.88 -4.85 12.05
CA GLY A 222 -19.89 -5.11 13.09
C GLY A 222 -20.51 -3.83 13.65
N MET A 223 -19.70 -2.81 13.91
CA MET A 223 -20.18 -1.48 14.33
C MET A 223 -21.00 -0.81 13.23
N GLN A 224 -20.56 -0.86 11.97
CA GLN A 224 -21.32 -0.32 10.84
C GLN A 224 -22.68 -1.01 10.67
N SER A 225 -22.75 -2.32 10.86
CA SER A 225 -23.99 -3.08 10.84
C SER A 225 -24.96 -2.63 11.94
N THR A 226 -24.43 -2.37 13.15
CA THR A 226 -25.21 -1.86 14.28
C THR A 226 -25.73 -0.45 14.01
N ILE A 227 -24.90 0.43 13.44
CA ILE A 227 -25.30 1.79 13.05
C ILE A 227 -26.43 1.73 12.01
N TYR A 228 -26.31 0.86 11.01
CA TYR A 228 -27.33 0.69 9.99
C TYR A 228 -28.69 0.27 10.60
N LEU A 229 -28.68 -0.70 11.53
CA LEU A 229 -29.88 -1.12 12.23
C LEU A 229 -30.53 0.03 13.02
N LEU A 230 -29.72 0.80 13.76
CA LEU A 230 -30.21 1.95 14.52
C LEU A 230 -30.78 3.05 13.60
N GLN A 231 -30.14 3.29 12.45
CA GLN A 231 -30.65 4.24 11.45
C GLN A 231 -32.00 3.78 10.87
N GLN A 232 -32.17 2.48 10.63
CA GLN A 232 -33.45 1.92 10.18
C GLN A 232 -34.54 2.10 11.25
N GLN A 233 -34.26 1.74 12.51
CA GLN A 233 -35.21 1.92 13.61
C GLN A 233 -35.60 3.40 13.80
N LEU A 234 -34.65 4.32 13.67
CA LEU A 234 -34.91 5.76 13.74
C LEU A 234 -35.83 6.21 12.59
N ARG A 235 -35.62 5.67 11.38
CA ARG A 235 -36.46 5.98 10.20
C ARG A 235 -37.89 5.47 10.40
N GLU A 236 -38.05 4.24 10.87
CA GLU A 236 -39.35 3.66 11.18
C GLU A 236 -40.09 4.44 12.27
N ALA A 237 -39.40 4.82 13.35
CA ALA A 237 -39.97 5.64 14.42
C ALA A 237 -40.42 7.02 13.91
N LYS A 238 -39.62 7.66 13.05
CA LYS A 238 -39.98 8.94 12.42
C LYS A 238 -41.21 8.80 11.52
N GLU A 239 -41.32 7.74 10.72
CA GLU A 239 -42.51 7.47 9.91
C GLU A 239 -43.77 7.26 10.76
N GLN A 240 -43.68 6.47 11.82
CA GLN A 240 -44.80 6.26 12.75
C GLN A 240 -45.26 7.57 13.38
N LEU A 241 -44.31 8.41 13.79
CA LEU A 241 -44.59 9.70 14.40
C LEU A 241 -45.25 10.65 13.39
N ALA A 242 -44.81 10.64 12.12
CA ALA A 242 -45.45 11.39 11.05
C ALA A 242 -46.90 10.91 10.76
N ARG A 243 -47.14 9.58 10.76
CA ARG A 243 -48.49 9.01 10.60
C ARG A 243 -49.43 9.43 11.73
N LEU A 244 -48.98 9.32 12.98
CA LEU A 244 -49.76 9.75 14.15
C LEU A 244 -50.05 11.26 14.13
N GLN A 245 -49.10 12.08 13.68
CA GLN A 245 -49.32 13.52 13.51
C GLN A 245 -50.35 13.82 12.41
N ALA A 246 -50.37 13.04 11.32
CA ALA A 246 -51.38 13.17 10.26
C ALA A 246 -52.78 12.78 10.76
N ASP A 247 -52.92 11.66 11.48
CA ASP A 247 -54.20 11.23 12.06
C ASP A 247 -54.74 12.24 13.07
N LYS A 248 -53.86 12.85 13.87
CA LYS A 248 -54.24 13.89 14.85
C LYS A 248 -54.67 15.21 14.19
N ARG A 249 -54.25 15.46 12.95
CA ARG A 249 -54.71 16.60 12.13
C ARG A 249 -56.05 16.33 11.44
N LEU A 250 -56.40 15.07 11.20
CA LEU A 250 -57.69 14.68 10.60
C LEU A 250 -58.83 14.61 11.63
N THR A 251 -58.50 14.54 12.91
CA THR A 251 -59.45 14.38 14.02
C THR A 251 -59.75 15.68 14.79
N ASN A 252 -59.11 16.81 14.44
CA ASN A 252 -59.41 18.16 14.93
C ASN A 252 -59.93 19.03 13.79
#